data_AF-W5SN66-F1
#
_entry.id   AF-W5SN66-F1
#
_cell.length_a   1.000
_cell.length_b   1.000
_cell.length_c   1.000
_cell.angle_alpha   90.00
_cell.angle_beta   90.00
_cell.angle_gamma   90.00
#
_symmetry.space_group_name_H-M   'P 1'
#
loop_
_entity.id
_entity.type
_entity.pdbx_description
1 polymer ?
#
loop_
_entity_poly.entity_id
_entity_poly.type
_entity_poly.pdbx_seq_one_letter_code
_entity_poly.pdbx_strand_id
1 'polypeptide(L)'
;MLSYLRKSNMKSGFVSIIGRPSTGKSTLLNSICEHQISIVSSTPQTTRNKIKGIFTDKRGQIIFIDTPGFHLSKKKFNIALMNNIYSAITETELILYVIDIQDEPSTEENEILTIISKTKTNLIVVINKIDILKTKEKEIMLFLEKKGIKKDSIIKISAKKKTNIEILKDKIYENLQEGPLYYPEEYYTDQTMNLRTSEIIRGVVIKKLKEELPYSLYTEIELLEDRKNKLLIKANIIVAGESQKGIIVGKEGKGIKSIGEEARRIISKIFEKKCDLFLQVKLRKNWNKNTKLIKNLVN
;
A
#
# COMPACT_ATOMS: atom_id res chain seq x y z
N MET A 1 -34.34 -12.39 11.30
CA MET A 1 -34.86 -11.00 11.30
C MET A 1 -33.81 -10.09 11.94
N LEU A 2 -32.76 -9.76 11.20
CA LEU A 2 -31.79 -8.74 11.60
C LEU A 2 -31.94 -7.60 10.60
N SER A 3 -32.70 -6.59 11.01
CA SER A 3 -32.84 -5.35 10.26
C SER A 3 -31.48 -4.65 10.25
N TYR A 4 -30.69 -4.87 9.19
CA TYR A 4 -29.77 -3.85 8.70
C TYR A 4 -30.63 -2.68 8.24
N LEU A 5 -31.09 -1.88 9.19
CA LEU A 5 -31.71 -0.60 8.93
C LEU A 5 -30.73 0.16 8.06
N ARG A 6 -31.09 0.37 6.79
CA ARG A 6 -30.50 1.42 5.95
C ARG A 6 -30.55 2.70 6.78
N LYS A 7 -29.43 3.09 7.40
CA LYS A 7 -29.23 4.48 7.82
C LYS A 7 -29.24 5.27 6.51
N SER A 8 -30.37 5.89 6.23
CA SER A 8 -30.78 6.38 4.91
C SER A 8 -30.04 7.64 4.45
N ASN A 9 -28.71 7.71 4.66
CA ASN A 9 -27.81 8.79 4.23
C ASN A 9 -26.32 8.38 4.31
N MET A 10 -25.99 7.09 4.51
CA MET A 10 -24.60 6.64 4.58
C MET A 10 -23.98 6.58 3.18
N LYS A 11 -22.81 7.19 3.03
CA LYS A 11 -22.04 7.15 1.79
C LYS A 11 -20.99 6.06 1.82
N SER A 12 -20.92 5.26 0.77
CA SER A 12 -19.99 4.13 0.73
C SER A 12 -19.41 3.94 -0.67
N GLY A 13 -18.16 3.52 -0.75
CA GLY A 13 -17.57 3.21 -2.05
C GLY A 13 -16.10 2.82 -2.02
N PHE A 14 -15.63 2.36 -3.18
CA PHE A 14 -14.28 1.89 -3.42
C PHE A 14 -13.42 2.99 -4.03
N VAL A 15 -12.27 3.23 -3.41
CA VAL A 15 -11.36 4.34 -3.75
C VAL A 15 -9.96 3.80 -4.05
N SER A 16 -9.46 3.96 -5.27
CA SER A 16 -8.08 3.51 -5.58
C SER A 16 -7.07 4.59 -5.20
N ILE A 17 -5.93 4.18 -4.66
CA ILE A 17 -4.79 5.10 -4.41
C ILE A 17 -3.70 4.78 -5.42
N ILE A 18 -3.41 5.74 -6.30
CA ILE A 18 -2.51 5.56 -7.45
C ILE A 18 -1.42 6.62 -7.41
N GLY A 19 -0.25 6.30 -7.95
CA GLY A 19 0.87 7.23 -8.03
C GLY A 19 2.19 6.48 -8.11
N ARG A 20 3.26 7.20 -8.46
CA ARG A 20 4.60 6.64 -8.55
C ARG A 20 5.06 6.01 -7.23
N PRO A 21 6.06 5.12 -7.24
CA PRO A 21 6.70 4.67 -6.02
C PRO A 21 7.10 5.83 -5.12
N SER A 22 7.03 5.63 -3.80
CA SER A 22 7.52 6.59 -2.81
C SER A 22 6.76 7.94 -2.70
N THR A 23 5.69 8.18 -3.47
CA THR A 23 4.82 9.38 -3.30
C THR A 23 4.02 9.40 -1.99
N GLY A 24 4.04 8.30 -1.23
CA GLY A 24 3.44 8.21 0.10
C GLY A 24 2.03 7.62 0.16
N LYS A 25 1.61 6.85 -0.86
CA LYS A 25 0.33 6.12 -0.91
C LYS A 25 0.02 5.31 0.35
N SER A 26 0.92 4.41 0.76
CA SER A 26 0.73 3.57 1.95
C SER A 26 0.69 4.39 3.24
N THR A 27 1.46 5.49 3.31
CA THR A 27 1.40 6.43 4.43
C THR A 27 0.04 7.12 4.49
N LEU A 28 -0.49 7.54 3.34
CA LEU A 28 -1.81 8.14 3.22
C LEU A 28 -2.90 7.16 3.69
N LEU A 29 -2.87 5.93 3.19
CA LEU A 29 -3.79 4.87 3.59
C LEU A 29 -3.80 4.66 5.10
N ASN A 30 -2.62 4.46 5.69
CA ASN A 30 -2.49 4.24 7.13
C ASN A 30 -2.92 5.46 7.94
N SER A 31 -2.72 6.67 7.41
CA SER A 31 -3.10 7.92 8.06
C SER A 31 -4.61 8.11 8.09
N ILE A 32 -5.29 7.85 6.95
CA ILE A 32 -6.75 7.93 6.84
C ILE A 32 -7.43 6.86 7.69
N CYS A 33 -6.97 5.62 7.58
CA CYS A 33 -7.61 4.50 8.28
C CYS A 33 -7.18 4.40 9.75
N GLU A 34 -6.24 5.23 10.20
CA GLU A 34 -5.68 5.24 11.56
C GLU A 34 -5.06 3.92 12.04
N HIS A 35 -4.84 2.99 11.11
CA HIS A 35 -4.28 1.67 11.34
C HIS A 35 -3.08 1.44 10.43
N GLN A 36 -2.15 0.60 10.87
CA GLN A 36 -1.04 0.18 10.01
C GLN A 36 -1.53 -0.91 9.04
N ILE A 37 -2.09 -0.52 7.89
CA ILE A 37 -2.68 -1.43 6.91
C ILE A 37 -1.64 -1.90 5.91
N SER A 38 -0.92 -0.95 5.33
CA SER A 38 0.11 -1.17 4.33
C SER A 38 1.50 -0.82 4.87
N ILE A 39 2.53 -1.39 4.25
CA ILE A 39 3.90 -1.25 4.72
C ILE A 39 4.53 -0.03 4.09
N VAL A 40 5.04 0.82 4.97
CA VAL A 40 5.76 2.03 4.59
C VAL A 40 7.26 1.74 4.62
N SER A 41 7.91 1.90 3.47
CA SER A 41 9.38 1.97 3.36
C SER A 41 9.75 3.19 2.52
N SER A 42 10.95 3.72 2.74
CA SER A 42 11.58 4.68 1.84
C SER A 42 12.02 4.04 0.52
N THR A 43 12.19 2.72 0.50
CA THR A 43 12.54 1.97 -0.70
C THR A 43 11.33 1.90 -1.65
N PRO A 44 11.49 2.26 -2.94
CA PRO A 44 10.42 2.18 -3.93
C PRO A 44 9.73 0.81 -3.96
N GLN A 45 8.41 0.83 -4.20
CA GLN A 45 7.59 -0.35 -4.55
C GLN A 45 7.37 -1.37 -3.42
N THR A 46 6.92 -0.88 -2.26
CA THR A 46 6.55 -1.74 -1.14
C THR A 46 5.31 -2.58 -1.42
N THR A 47 4.19 -2.01 -1.88
CA THR A 47 2.94 -2.76 -2.09
C THR A 47 2.99 -3.64 -3.36
N ARG A 48 2.58 -4.91 -3.25
CA ARG A 48 2.51 -5.87 -4.37
C ARG A 48 1.08 -6.35 -4.64
N ASN A 49 0.36 -6.66 -3.59
CA ASN A 49 -1.00 -7.16 -3.64
C ASN A 49 -1.99 -6.00 -3.56
N LYS A 50 -3.19 -6.18 -4.12
CA LYS A 50 -4.31 -5.30 -3.82
C LYS A 50 -4.70 -5.52 -2.37
N ILE A 51 -4.49 -4.52 -1.54
CA ILE A 51 -4.87 -4.56 -0.13
C ILE A 51 -6.01 -3.58 0.05
N LYS A 52 -7.07 -4.00 0.75
CA LYS A 52 -8.12 -3.06 1.13
C LYS A 52 -7.85 -2.48 2.49
N GLY A 53 -7.88 -1.16 2.57
CA GLY A 53 -8.03 -0.45 3.84
C GLY A 53 -9.44 0.08 3.98
N ILE A 54 -10.05 -0.14 5.13
CA ILE A 54 -11.44 0.18 5.37
C ILE A 54 -11.46 1.27 6.44
N PHE A 55 -12.11 2.38 6.11
CA PHE A 55 -12.37 3.47 7.04
C PHE A 55 -13.88 3.63 7.18
N THR A 56 -14.38 3.48 8.40
CA THR A 56 -15.81 3.65 8.70
C THR A 56 -15.97 4.75 9.74
N ASP A 57 -16.87 5.69 9.50
CA ASP A 57 -17.28 6.68 10.49
C ASP A 57 -18.78 7.03 10.33
N LYS A 58 -19.22 8.09 11.04
CA LYS A 58 -20.61 8.54 11.01
C LYS A 58 -21.14 8.92 9.61
N ARG A 59 -20.27 9.22 8.65
CA ARG A 59 -20.63 9.59 7.26
C ARG A 59 -20.87 8.36 6.38
N GLY A 60 -20.22 7.24 6.71
CA GLY A 60 -20.35 5.96 5.99
C GLY A 60 -19.02 5.20 5.95
N GLN A 61 -18.69 4.58 4.81
CA GLN A 61 -17.54 3.66 4.69
C GLN A 61 -16.74 3.86 3.40
N ILE A 62 -15.46 4.14 3.54
CA ILE A 62 -14.51 4.25 2.43
C ILE A 62 -13.67 2.97 2.37
N ILE A 63 -13.68 2.29 1.22
CA ILE A 63 -12.87 1.09 0.97
C ILE A 63 -11.74 1.46 0.03
N PHE A 64 -10.56 1.75 0.59
CA PHE A 64 -9.37 2.05 -0.17
C PHE A 64 -8.77 0.80 -0.78
N ILE A 65 -8.44 0.83 -2.08
CA ILE A 65 -7.63 -0.18 -2.75
C ILE A 65 -6.21 0.38 -2.90
N ASP A 66 -5.28 -0.11 -2.07
CA ASP A 66 -3.86 0.25 -2.21
C ASP A 66 -3.29 -0.44 -3.45
N THR A 67 -2.58 0.31 -4.27
CA THR A 67 -1.96 -0.21 -5.48
C THR A 67 -0.44 -0.13 -5.41
N PRO A 68 0.28 -1.05 -6.07
CA PRO A 68 1.71 -0.91 -6.29
C PRO A 68 2.05 0.45 -6.91
N GLY A 69 3.25 0.97 -6.62
CA GLY A 69 3.69 2.22 -7.24
C GLY A 69 3.81 2.09 -8.76
N PHE A 70 3.19 3.03 -9.48
CA PHE A 70 3.22 3.05 -10.95
C PHE A 70 4.64 3.27 -11.45
N HIS A 71 5.18 2.32 -12.20
CA HIS A 71 6.53 2.41 -12.73
C HIS A 71 6.65 1.75 -14.10
N LEU A 72 7.15 2.51 -15.08
CA LEU A 72 7.32 2.01 -16.43
C LEU A 72 8.57 1.13 -16.52
N SER A 73 8.37 -0.16 -16.76
CA SER A 73 9.46 -1.12 -16.88
C SER A 73 9.06 -2.35 -17.67
N LYS A 74 9.95 -2.83 -18.53
CA LYS A 74 9.76 -4.06 -19.33
C LYS A 74 9.91 -5.36 -18.51
N LYS A 75 10.22 -5.28 -17.21
CA LYS A 75 10.41 -6.46 -16.35
C LYS A 75 9.05 -7.14 -16.09
N LYS A 76 9.00 -8.47 -16.21
CA LYS A 76 7.78 -9.29 -16.01
C LYS A 76 7.04 -9.00 -14.69
N PHE A 77 7.79 -8.81 -13.60
CA PHE A 77 7.21 -8.45 -12.30
C PHE A 77 6.47 -7.11 -12.34
N ASN A 78 7.09 -6.08 -12.92
CA ASN A 78 6.47 -4.76 -13.06
C ASN A 78 5.23 -4.82 -13.95
N ILE A 79 5.26 -5.58 -15.04
CA ILE A 79 4.09 -5.78 -15.91
C ILE A 79 2.93 -6.40 -15.12
N ALA A 80 3.21 -7.41 -14.29
CA ALA A 80 2.18 -8.02 -13.44
C ALA A 80 1.61 -7.02 -12.41
N LEU A 81 2.44 -6.15 -11.83
CA LEU A 81 1.97 -5.06 -10.97
C LEU A 81 1.12 -4.02 -11.70
N MET A 82 1.39 -3.75 -12.98
CA MET A 82 0.57 -2.82 -13.77
C MET A 82 -0.86 -3.34 -13.95
N ASN A 83 -1.04 -4.65 -14.10
CA ASN A 83 -2.39 -5.24 -14.15
C ASN A 83 -3.18 -4.94 -12.87
N ASN A 84 -2.53 -4.91 -11.70
CA ASN A 84 -3.19 -4.54 -10.44
C ASN A 84 -3.66 -3.08 -10.44
N ILE A 85 -2.88 -2.16 -11.02
CA ILE A 85 -3.28 -0.76 -11.16
C ILE A 85 -4.48 -0.63 -12.10
N TYR A 86 -4.43 -1.24 -13.30
CA TYR A 86 -5.54 -1.20 -14.25
C TYR A 86 -6.83 -1.75 -13.65
N SER A 87 -6.74 -2.89 -12.97
CA SER A 87 -7.89 -3.53 -12.33
C SER A 87 -8.43 -2.70 -11.16
N ALA A 88 -7.56 -2.07 -10.36
CA ALA A 88 -8.00 -1.18 -9.28
C ALA A 88 -8.72 0.07 -9.81
N ILE A 89 -8.25 0.64 -10.93
CA ILE A 89 -8.93 1.75 -11.60
C ILE A 89 -10.35 1.33 -12.02
N THR A 90 -10.50 0.13 -12.60
CA THR A 90 -11.81 -0.35 -13.08
C THR A 90 -12.78 -0.76 -11.96
N GLU A 91 -12.27 -1.06 -10.76
CA GLU A 91 -13.04 -1.52 -9.60
C GLU A 91 -13.46 -0.37 -8.66
N THR A 92 -13.16 0.89 -8.99
CA THR A 92 -13.33 2.03 -8.07
C THR A 92 -14.22 3.13 -8.64
N GLU A 93 -14.96 3.79 -7.76
CA GLU A 93 -15.80 4.95 -8.10
C GLU A 93 -15.04 6.27 -8.01
N LEU A 94 -13.91 6.26 -7.30
CA LEU A 94 -13.04 7.42 -7.11
C LEU A 94 -11.56 7.00 -7.15
N ILE A 95 -10.75 7.81 -7.80
CA ILE A 95 -9.29 7.66 -7.87
C ILE A 95 -8.64 8.80 -7.07
N LEU A 96 -7.76 8.43 -6.14
CA LEU A 96 -6.81 9.34 -5.51
C LEU A 96 -5.46 9.23 -6.22
N TYR A 97 -5.11 10.24 -7.00
CA TYR A 97 -3.81 10.30 -7.65
C TYR A 97 -2.81 11.08 -6.80
N VAL A 98 -1.88 10.36 -6.17
CA VAL A 98 -0.91 10.90 -5.22
C VAL A 98 0.40 11.28 -5.91
N ILE A 99 0.74 12.57 -5.83
CA ILE A 99 1.97 13.17 -6.34
C ILE A 99 2.83 13.59 -5.13
N ASP A 100 4.15 13.39 -5.22
CA ASP A 100 5.10 13.94 -4.25
C ASP A 100 5.37 15.41 -4.59
N ILE A 101 5.20 16.33 -3.63
CA ILE A 101 5.47 17.76 -3.86
C ILE A 101 6.93 18.05 -4.24
N GLN A 102 7.87 17.15 -3.97
CA GLN A 102 9.28 17.33 -4.32
C GLN A 102 9.61 16.94 -5.76
N ASP A 103 8.76 16.13 -6.39
CA ASP A 103 9.04 15.53 -7.69
C ASP A 103 8.54 16.44 -8.81
N GLU A 104 9.38 16.59 -9.84
CA GLU A 104 8.96 17.25 -11.06
C GLU A 104 8.12 16.27 -11.91
N PRO A 105 7.00 16.72 -12.51
CA PRO A 105 6.18 15.86 -13.37
C PRO A 105 7.00 15.29 -14.53
N SER A 106 6.93 13.97 -14.71
CA SER A 106 7.71 13.21 -15.67
C SER A 106 6.81 12.50 -16.70
N THR A 107 7.41 11.62 -17.49
CA THR A 107 6.66 10.73 -18.40
C THR A 107 5.72 9.78 -17.66
N GLU A 108 6.06 9.37 -16.43
CA GLU A 108 5.19 8.51 -15.62
C GLU A 108 3.91 9.24 -15.19
N GLU A 109 3.98 10.51 -14.79
CA GLU A 109 2.79 11.33 -14.48
C GLU A 109 1.87 11.48 -15.70
N ASN A 110 2.45 11.66 -16.89
CA ASN A 110 1.70 11.74 -18.13
C ASN A 110 0.96 10.44 -18.44
N GLU A 111 1.64 9.31 -18.28
CA GLU A 111 1.06 7.99 -18.54
C GLU A 111 -0.06 7.66 -17.55
N ILE A 112 0.15 7.93 -16.25
CA ILE A 112 -0.86 7.74 -15.21
C ILE A 112 -2.14 8.52 -15.55
N LEU A 113 -2.01 9.82 -15.86
CA LEU A 113 -3.18 10.64 -16.22
C LEU A 113 -3.83 10.18 -17.53
N THR A 114 -3.05 9.67 -18.49
CA THR A 114 -3.58 9.11 -19.74
C THR A 114 -4.36 7.82 -19.51
N ILE A 115 -3.95 7.00 -18.56
CA ILE A 115 -4.69 5.78 -18.17
C ILE A 115 -5.98 6.18 -17.45
N ILE A 116 -5.89 7.12 -16.50
CA ILE A 116 -7.05 7.58 -15.73
C ILE A 116 -8.09 8.25 -16.64
N SER A 117 -7.67 9.08 -17.60
CA SER A 117 -8.58 9.79 -18.51
C SER A 117 -9.36 8.89 -19.46
N LYS A 118 -8.91 7.64 -19.66
CA LYS A 118 -9.67 6.62 -20.41
C LYS A 118 -10.84 6.05 -19.61
N THR A 119 -10.98 6.42 -18.35
CA THR A 119 -12.06 5.97 -17.46
C THR A 119 -13.04 7.11 -17.18
N LYS A 120 -14.26 6.76 -16.77
CA LYS A 120 -15.28 7.73 -16.33
C LYS A 120 -15.24 7.97 -14.82
N THR A 121 -14.21 7.46 -14.14
CA THR A 121 -14.09 7.48 -12.69
C THR A 121 -13.68 8.87 -12.21
N ASN A 122 -14.27 9.33 -11.11
CA ASN A 122 -13.93 10.63 -10.53
C ASN A 122 -12.47 10.63 -10.06
N LEU A 123 -11.81 11.79 -10.14
CA LEU A 123 -10.40 11.96 -9.80
C LEU A 123 -10.22 13.07 -8.77
N ILE A 124 -9.49 12.76 -7.70
CA ILE A 124 -8.88 13.75 -6.81
C ILE A 124 -7.36 13.61 -6.92
N VAL A 125 -6.69 14.71 -7.23
CA VAL A 125 -5.23 14.77 -7.19
C VAL A 125 -4.80 15.17 -5.80
N VAL A 126 -3.93 14.36 -5.20
CA VAL A 126 -3.43 14.53 -3.84
C VAL A 126 -1.95 14.89 -3.91
N ILE A 127 -1.61 16.16 -3.68
CA ILE A 127 -0.21 16.60 -3.59
C ILE A 127 0.24 16.36 -2.15
N ASN A 128 1.08 15.36 -1.94
CA ASN A 128 1.51 14.90 -0.63
C ASN A 128 2.88 15.47 -0.23
N LYS A 129 3.22 15.33 1.06
CA LYS A 129 4.48 15.77 1.68
C LYS A 129 4.67 17.29 1.70
N ILE A 130 3.58 18.05 1.83
CA ILE A 130 3.64 19.52 1.94
C ILE A 130 4.40 20.03 3.17
N ASP A 131 4.77 19.13 4.10
CA ASP A 131 5.64 19.42 5.23
C ASP A 131 7.12 19.64 4.85
N ILE A 132 7.47 19.54 3.57
CA ILE A 132 8.84 19.67 3.07
C ILE A 132 9.08 21.06 2.46
N LEU A 133 10.26 21.64 2.72
CA LEU A 133 10.64 22.99 2.28
C LEU A 133 11.01 23.10 0.80
N LYS A 134 11.73 22.11 0.24
CA LYS A 134 12.17 22.12 -1.15
C LYS A 134 11.10 21.46 -2.03
N THR A 135 10.29 22.28 -2.70
CA THR A 135 9.12 21.84 -3.47
C THR A 135 9.22 22.14 -4.96
N LYS A 136 8.47 21.38 -5.75
CA LYS A 136 8.20 21.55 -7.19
C LYS A 136 6.74 21.91 -7.46
N GLU A 137 6.10 22.58 -6.50
CA GLU A 137 4.66 22.83 -6.51
C GLU A 137 4.22 23.64 -7.74
N LYS A 138 4.98 24.66 -8.14
CA LYS A 138 4.65 25.48 -9.31
C LYS A 138 4.64 24.64 -10.59
N GLU A 139 5.63 23.78 -10.77
CA GLU A 139 5.74 22.86 -11.90
C GLU A 139 4.61 21.85 -11.91
N ILE A 140 4.26 21.28 -10.75
CA ILE A 140 3.12 20.36 -10.59
C ILE A 140 1.81 21.05 -10.97
N MET A 141 1.54 22.24 -10.42
CA MET A 141 0.29 22.96 -10.68
C MET A 141 0.14 23.34 -12.16
N LEU A 142 1.22 23.81 -12.79
CA LEU A 142 1.23 24.11 -14.23
C LEU A 142 1.00 22.86 -15.08
N PHE A 143 1.60 21.73 -14.69
CA PHE A 143 1.38 20.45 -15.36
C PHE A 143 -0.08 20.00 -15.26
N LEU A 144 -0.67 20.05 -14.07
CA LEU A 144 -2.06 19.67 -13.84
C LEU A 144 -3.03 20.57 -14.61
N GLU A 145 -2.78 21.88 -14.64
CA GLU A 145 -3.54 22.84 -15.44
C GLU A 145 -3.48 22.52 -16.94
N LYS A 146 -2.28 22.25 -17.48
CA LYS A 146 -2.10 21.81 -18.89
C LYS A 146 -2.83 20.51 -19.21
N LYS A 147 -3.09 19.67 -18.21
CA LYS A 147 -3.87 18.43 -18.33
C LYS A 147 -5.37 18.64 -18.10
N GLY A 148 -5.83 19.87 -17.90
CA GLY A 148 -7.23 20.21 -17.69
C GLY A 148 -7.76 19.81 -16.32
N ILE A 149 -6.89 19.53 -15.35
CA ILE A 149 -7.30 19.20 -13.98
C ILE A 149 -7.76 20.48 -13.29
N LYS A 150 -9.01 20.48 -12.80
CA LYS A 150 -9.60 21.60 -12.09
C LYS A 150 -8.99 21.74 -10.69
N LYS A 151 -8.87 22.97 -10.21
CA LYS A 151 -8.24 23.29 -8.91
C LYS A 151 -9.01 22.71 -7.71
N ASP A 152 -10.34 22.59 -7.80
CA ASP A 152 -11.20 21.99 -6.78
C ASP A 152 -11.02 20.47 -6.62
N SER A 153 -10.46 19.81 -7.64
CA SER A 153 -10.06 18.41 -7.59
C SER A 153 -8.66 18.19 -7.00
N ILE A 154 -7.95 19.25 -6.57
CA ILE A 154 -6.58 19.15 -6.05
C ILE A 154 -6.57 19.42 -4.54
N ILE A 155 -6.13 18.43 -3.76
CA ILE A 155 -5.97 18.55 -2.31
C ILE A 155 -4.49 18.40 -1.94
N LYS A 156 -3.96 19.36 -1.19
CA LYS A 156 -2.59 19.34 -0.67
C LYS A 156 -2.59 18.78 0.75
N ILE A 157 -1.77 17.78 1.03
CA ILE A 157 -1.73 17.10 2.34
C ILE A 157 -0.31 16.83 2.83
N SER A 158 -0.18 16.57 4.12
CA SER A 158 0.93 15.78 4.65
C SER A 158 0.37 14.53 5.29
N ALA A 159 0.51 13.38 4.62
CA ALA A 159 0.11 12.09 5.19
C ALA A 159 0.88 11.79 6.50
N LYS A 160 2.15 12.21 6.57
CA LYS A 160 3.03 12.02 7.72
C LYS A 160 2.63 12.87 8.91
N LYS A 161 2.29 14.14 8.69
CA LYS A 161 1.88 15.09 9.74
C LYS A 161 0.37 15.12 9.98
N LYS A 162 -0.39 14.32 9.23
CA LYS A 162 -1.85 14.31 9.22
C LYS A 162 -2.49 15.67 8.83
N THR A 163 -1.75 16.52 8.12
CA THR A 163 -2.24 17.82 7.66
C THR A 163 -3.23 17.62 6.51
N ASN A 164 -4.40 18.27 6.61
CA ASN A 164 -5.50 18.23 5.62
C ASN A 164 -6.09 16.85 5.33
N ILE A 165 -5.87 15.85 6.20
CA ILE A 165 -6.47 14.52 6.03
C ILE A 165 -7.99 14.55 6.18
N GLU A 166 -8.53 15.36 7.09
CA GLU A 166 -9.98 15.49 7.24
C GLU A 166 -10.63 16.13 6.00
N ILE A 167 -10.01 17.20 5.47
CA ILE A 167 -10.44 17.85 4.23
C ILE A 167 -10.44 16.84 3.06
N LEU A 168 -9.43 15.99 2.97
CA LEU A 168 -9.39 14.93 1.96
C LEU A 168 -10.52 13.91 2.17
N LYS A 169 -10.81 13.50 3.41
CA LYS A 169 -11.95 12.60 3.71
C LYS A 169 -13.28 13.22 3.33
N ASP A 170 -13.50 14.50 3.67
CA ASP A 170 -14.69 15.24 3.25
C ASP A 170 -14.83 15.24 1.73
N LYS A 171 -13.74 15.53 1.01
CA LYS A 171 -13.75 15.53 -0.45
C LYS A 171 -14.03 14.16 -1.06
N ILE A 172 -13.53 13.09 -0.43
CA ILE A 172 -13.86 11.71 -0.83
C ILE A 172 -15.35 11.48 -0.64
N TYR A 173 -15.91 11.77 0.54
CA TYR A 173 -17.34 11.60 0.79
C TYR A 173 -18.23 12.44 -0.12
N GLU A 174 -17.83 13.64 -0.54
CA GLU A 174 -18.56 14.41 -1.56
C GLU A 174 -18.73 13.63 -2.87
N ASN A 175 -17.74 12.81 -3.24
CA ASN A 175 -17.71 12.03 -4.48
C ASN A 175 -18.32 10.63 -4.35
N LEU A 176 -18.57 10.15 -3.13
CA LEU A 176 -19.19 8.84 -2.90
C LEU A 176 -20.72 8.94 -2.98
N GLN A 177 -21.33 7.87 -3.50
CA GLN A 177 -22.78 7.70 -3.53
C GLN A 177 -23.28 7.12 -2.21
N GLU A 178 -24.58 7.27 -1.96
CA GLU A 178 -25.23 6.57 -0.86
C GLU A 178 -25.23 5.06 -1.11
N GLY A 179 -24.96 4.28 -0.08
CA GLY A 179 -24.86 2.84 -0.19
C GLY A 179 -24.73 2.13 1.16
N PRO A 180 -24.72 0.79 1.14
CA PRO A 180 -24.57 -0.01 2.34
C PRO A 180 -23.13 0.03 2.85
N LEU A 181 -22.94 -0.28 4.13
CA LEU A 181 -21.62 -0.69 4.61
C LEU A 181 -21.29 -2.04 3.95
N TYR A 182 -20.16 -2.11 3.23
CA TYR A 182 -19.69 -3.33 2.57
C TYR A 182 -19.02 -4.30 3.55
N TYR A 183 -18.49 -3.77 4.66
CA TYR A 183 -17.86 -4.52 5.74
C TYR A 183 -18.46 -4.10 7.10
N PRO A 184 -18.38 -4.96 8.13
CA PRO A 184 -18.69 -4.59 9.50
C PRO A 184 -17.90 -3.34 9.96
N GLU A 185 -18.46 -2.55 10.88
CA GLU A 185 -17.89 -1.25 11.27
C GLU A 185 -16.50 -1.38 11.91
N GLU A 186 -16.22 -2.51 12.56
CA GLU A 186 -14.96 -2.82 13.22
C GLU A 186 -13.83 -3.25 12.26
N TYR A 187 -14.15 -3.52 11.00
CA TYR A 187 -13.16 -3.93 10.02
C TYR A 187 -12.35 -2.72 9.51
N TYR A 188 -11.03 -2.82 9.60
CA TYR A 188 -10.11 -1.82 9.04
C TYR A 188 -9.30 -2.34 7.83
N THR A 189 -9.36 -3.65 7.52
CA THR A 189 -8.71 -4.26 6.36
C THR A 189 -9.32 -5.63 6.03
N ASP A 190 -9.16 -6.12 4.80
CA ASP A 190 -9.56 -7.47 4.37
C ASP A 190 -8.40 -8.49 4.41
N GLN A 191 -7.23 -8.10 4.89
CA GLN A 191 -6.05 -8.96 4.91
C GLN A 191 -6.19 -10.12 5.90
N THR A 192 -5.85 -11.32 5.43
CA THR A 192 -5.66 -12.48 6.31
C THR A 192 -4.44 -12.30 7.22
N MET A 193 -4.43 -12.98 8.38
CA MET A 193 -3.28 -12.96 9.28
C MET A 193 -1.98 -13.41 8.59
N ASN A 194 -2.06 -14.40 7.70
CA ASN A 194 -0.92 -14.90 6.94
C ASN A 194 -0.35 -13.82 6.02
N LEU A 195 -1.19 -13.17 5.22
CA LEU A 195 -0.76 -12.12 4.31
C LEU A 195 -0.15 -10.96 5.09
N ARG A 196 -0.85 -10.49 6.13
CA ARG A 196 -0.43 -9.37 6.97
C ARG A 196 0.92 -9.65 7.66
N THR A 197 1.10 -10.87 8.18
CA THR A 197 2.36 -11.32 8.78
C THR A 197 3.49 -11.40 7.76
N SER A 198 3.23 -12.00 6.59
CA SER A 198 4.19 -12.14 5.49
C SER A 198 4.71 -10.77 5.06
N GLU A 199 3.78 -9.84 4.85
CA GLU A 199 4.08 -8.47 4.47
C GLU A 199 4.93 -7.82 5.56
N ILE A 200 4.54 -7.86 6.85
CA ILE A 200 5.31 -7.21 7.93
C ILE A 200 6.77 -7.65 7.91
N ILE A 201 7.02 -8.96 7.83
CA ILE A 201 8.36 -9.52 7.75
C ILE A 201 9.07 -8.97 6.51
N ARG A 202 8.40 -8.99 5.35
CA ARG A 202 8.94 -8.47 4.08
C ARG A 202 9.34 -7.00 4.18
N GLY A 203 8.52 -6.18 4.83
CA GLY A 203 8.78 -4.76 5.06
C GLY A 203 10.03 -4.50 5.87
N VAL A 204 10.20 -5.24 6.96
CA VAL A 204 11.40 -5.16 7.81
C VAL A 204 12.65 -5.59 7.03
N VAL A 205 12.55 -6.66 6.23
CA VAL A 205 13.65 -7.12 5.37
C VAL A 205 14.04 -6.04 4.34
N ILE A 206 13.07 -5.44 3.66
CA ILE A 206 13.33 -4.40 2.64
C ILE A 206 14.06 -3.21 3.25
N LYS A 207 13.63 -2.76 4.44
CA LYS A 207 14.30 -1.67 5.17
C LYS A 207 15.77 -1.98 5.47
N LYS A 208 16.11 -3.25 5.68
CA LYS A 208 17.49 -3.70 5.94
C LYS A 208 18.34 -3.76 4.67
N LEU A 209 17.74 -4.14 3.54
CA LEU A 209 18.43 -4.32 2.25
C LEU A 209 18.84 -3.00 1.56
N LYS A 210 18.33 -1.85 2.02
CA LYS A 210 18.64 -0.51 1.50
C LYS A 210 18.49 -0.41 -0.03
N GLU A 211 19.60 -0.59 -0.76
CA GLU A 211 19.78 -0.38 -2.20
C GLU A 211 19.55 -1.64 -3.04
N GLU A 212 19.53 -2.83 -2.44
CA GLU A 212 19.20 -4.06 -3.15
C GLU A 212 17.70 -4.15 -3.48
N LEU A 213 17.36 -4.45 -4.73
CA LEU A 213 16.00 -4.34 -5.27
C LEU A 213 14.97 -5.18 -4.47
N PRO A 214 13.88 -4.58 -3.97
CA PRO A 214 12.83 -5.28 -3.22
C PRO A 214 12.20 -6.46 -3.94
N TYR A 215 12.22 -6.47 -5.28
CA TYR A 215 11.60 -7.49 -6.14
C TYR A 215 12.28 -8.86 -6.14
N SER A 216 13.46 -8.97 -5.54
CA SER A 216 14.20 -10.22 -5.45
C SER A 216 13.84 -11.06 -4.23
N LEU A 217 12.93 -10.58 -3.37
CA LEU A 217 12.50 -11.31 -2.19
C LEU A 217 10.98 -11.42 -2.02
N TYR A 218 10.53 -12.46 -1.31
CA TYR A 218 9.18 -12.60 -0.78
C TYR A 218 9.20 -13.42 0.51
N THR A 219 8.13 -13.33 1.29
CA THR A 219 7.99 -14.09 2.54
C THR A 219 6.91 -15.15 2.37
N GLU A 220 7.20 -16.38 2.78
CA GLU A 220 6.23 -17.48 2.86
C GLU A 220 5.95 -17.79 4.33
N ILE A 221 4.68 -17.91 4.71
CA ILE A 221 4.28 -18.39 6.03
C ILE A 221 4.11 -19.91 5.94
N GLU A 222 5.01 -20.66 6.57
CA GLU A 222 4.91 -22.13 6.64
C GLU A 222 3.89 -22.56 7.70
N LEU A 223 3.84 -21.83 8.81
CA LEU A 223 2.94 -22.09 9.92
C LEU A 223 2.54 -20.77 10.58
N LEU A 224 1.25 -20.59 10.81
CA LEU A 224 0.71 -19.58 11.71
C LEU A 224 -0.37 -20.24 12.56
N GLU A 225 -0.06 -20.45 13.83
CA GLU A 225 -1.04 -20.91 14.82
C GLU A 225 -1.48 -19.74 15.68
N ASP A 226 -2.78 -19.42 15.60
CA ASP A 226 -3.39 -18.45 16.48
C ASP A 226 -3.87 -19.12 17.78
N ARG A 227 -3.12 -18.93 18.85
CA ARG A 227 -3.48 -19.40 20.20
C ARG A 227 -3.97 -18.21 21.03
N LYS A 228 -4.79 -18.48 22.05
CA LYS A 228 -5.51 -17.48 22.87
C LYS A 228 -4.74 -16.17 23.12
N ASN A 229 -3.51 -16.25 23.61
CA ASN A 229 -2.67 -15.07 23.94
C ASN A 229 -1.32 -15.04 23.19
N LYS A 230 -1.15 -15.90 22.18
CA LYS A 230 0.16 -16.12 21.56
C LYS A 230 0.05 -16.61 20.12
N LEU A 231 0.85 -16.03 19.24
CA LEU A 231 1.07 -16.48 17.88
C LEU A 231 2.35 -17.30 17.81
N LEU A 232 2.27 -18.47 17.18
CA LEU A 232 3.44 -19.24 16.75
C LEU A 232 3.56 -19.13 15.23
N ILE A 233 4.64 -18.51 14.75
CA ILE A 233 4.85 -18.23 13.33
C ILE A 233 6.18 -18.84 12.89
N LYS A 234 6.14 -19.65 11.83
CA LYS A 234 7.32 -20.10 11.07
C LYS A 234 7.23 -19.51 9.67
N ALA A 235 8.26 -18.78 9.26
CA ALA A 235 8.28 -18.12 7.97
C ALA A 235 9.64 -18.23 7.26
N ASN A 236 9.57 -18.31 5.94
CA ASN A 236 10.74 -18.26 5.06
C ASN A 236 10.85 -16.89 4.41
N ILE A 237 12.04 -16.31 4.46
CA ILE A 237 12.43 -15.19 3.62
C ILE A 237 13.12 -15.78 2.40
N ILE A 238 12.46 -15.72 1.25
CA ILE A 238 12.99 -16.25 -0.01
C ILE A 238 13.71 -15.13 -0.75
N VAL A 239 14.94 -15.36 -1.18
CA VAL A 239 15.75 -14.40 -1.95
C VAL A 239 16.24 -14.98 -3.28
N ALA A 240 16.53 -14.11 -4.24
CA ALA A 240 17.01 -14.53 -5.57
C ALA A 240 18.54 -14.63 -5.67
N GLY A 241 19.29 -13.88 -4.83
CA GLY A 241 20.76 -13.81 -4.87
C GLY A 241 21.44 -14.15 -3.54
N GLU A 242 22.67 -14.68 -3.62
CA GLU A 242 23.49 -15.01 -2.45
C GLU A 242 23.90 -13.76 -1.65
N SER A 243 24.17 -12.63 -2.33
CA SER A 243 24.43 -11.33 -1.68
C SER A 243 23.31 -10.96 -0.70
N GLN A 244 22.06 -11.08 -1.15
CA GLN A 244 20.88 -10.79 -0.34
C GLN A 244 20.78 -11.71 0.86
N LYS A 245 21.01 -13.02 0.65
CA LYS A 245 21.06 -13.99 1.74
C LYS A 245 22.12 -13.59 2.77
N GLY A 246 23.31 -13.21 2.32
CA GLY A 246 24.40 -12.74 3.17
C GLY A 246 24.03 -11.50 3.99
N ILE A 247 23.42 -10.49 3.36
CA ILE A 247 22.98 -9.26 4.05
C ILE A 247 21.89 -9.54 5.08
N ILE A 248 20.90 -10.36 4.72
CA ILE A 248 19.76 -10.70 5.60
C ILE A 248 20.24 -11.51 6.80
N VAL A 249 21.07 -12.53 6.59
CA VAL A 249 21.63 -13.33 7.69
C VAL A 249 22.54 -12.45 8.56
N GLY A 250 23.42 -11.67 7.92
CA GLY A 250 24.40 -10.82 8.57
C GLY A 250 25.50 -11.62 9.30
N LYS A 251 26.54 -10.91 9.76
CA LYS A 251 27.65 -11.52 10.52
C LYS A 251 27.12 -12.24 11.76
N GLU A 252 27.46 -13.51 11.94
CA GLU A 252 27.05 -14.35 13.08
C GLU A 252 25.51 -14.43 13.26
N GLY A 253 24.72 -14.22 12.21
CA GLY A 253 23.25 -14.22 12.31
C GLY A 253 22.65 -12.96 12.93
N LYS A 254 23.45 -11.91 13.18
CA LYS A 254 22.95 -10.65 13.78
C LYS A 254 21.92 -9.94 12.90
N GLY A 255 22.01 -10.11 11.58
CA GLY A 255 21.07 -9.51 10.62
C GLY A 255 19.66 -10.11 10.78
N ILE A 256 19.55 -11.44 10.73
CA ILE A 256 18.27 -12.13 10.81
C ILE A 256 17.64 -12.00 12.20
N LYS A 257 18.48 -11.96 13.25
CA LYS A 257 18.02 -11.69 14.62
C LYS A 257 17.35 -10.32 14.74
N SER A 258 18.01 -9.28 14.23
CA SER A 258 17.46 -7.91 14.21
C SER A 258 16.15 -7.81 13.41
N ILE A 259 16.07 -8.50 12.27
CA ILE A 259 14.83 -8.58 11.47
C ILE A 259 13.71 -9.27 12.28
N GLY A 260 14.02 -10.39 12.93
CA GLY A 260 13.07 -11.13 13.76
C GLY A 260 12.56 -10.30 14.94
N GLU A 261 13.42 -9.54 15.60
CA GLU A 261 13.05 -8.65 16.72
C GLU A 261 12.11 -7.53 16.27
N GLU A 262 12.42 -6.82 15.18
CA GLU A 262 11.57 -5.75 14.67
C GLU A 262 10.23 -6.28 14.14
N ALA A 263 10.23 -7.38 13.38
CA ALA A 263 9.02 -8.01 12.88
C ALA A 263 8.12 -8.52 14.02
N ARG A 264 8.70 -9.20 15.02
CA ARG A 264 7.97 -9.69 16.20
C ARG A 264 7.29 -8.56 16.94
N ARG A 265 7.97 -7.42 17.15
CA ARG A 265 7.40 -6.24 17.82
C ARG A 265 6.19 -5.69 17.07
N ILE A 266 6.29 -5.57 15.74
CA ILE A 266 5.20 -5.06 14.91
C ILE A 266 4.01 -6.03 14.90
N ILE A 267 4.27 -7.33 14.66
CA ILE A 267 3.25 -8.39 14.68
C ILE A 267 2.53 -8.42 16.02
N SER A 268 3.27 -8.39 17.14
CA SER A 268 2.68 -8.44 18.48
C SER A 268 1.77 -7.24 18.76
N LYS A 269 2.17 -6.05 18.28
CA LYS A 269 1.36 -4.84 18.41
C LYS A 269 0.09 -4.91 17.56
N ILE A 270 0.20 -5.37 16.32
CA ILE A 270 -0.93 -5.41 15.37
C ILE A 270 -1.98 -6.44 15.77
N PHE A 271 -1.57 -7.60 16.27
CA PHE A 271 -2.50 -8.68 16.66
C PHE A 271 -2.77 -8.74 18.16
N GLU A 272 -2.22 -7.80 18.93
CA GLU A 272 -2.37 -7.70 20.39
C GLU A 272 -2.07 -9.02 21.14
N LYS A 273 -1.09 -9.77 20.64
CA LYS A 273 -0.70 -11.11 21.13
C LYS A 273 0.80 -11.23 21.25
N LYS A 274 1.29 -12.09 22.17
CA LYS A 274 2.71 -12.47 22.20
C LYS A 274 3.07 -13.19 20.89
N CYS A 275 4.29 -13.04 20.38
CA CYS A 275 4.68 -13.63 19.10
C CYS A 275 5.99 -14.42 19.21
N ASP A 276 5.91 -15.73 18.95
CA ASP A 276 7.08 -16.58 18.70
C ASP A 276 7.30 -16.67 17.19
N LEU A 277 8.31 -15.94 16.72
CA LEU A 277 8.66 -15.86 15.31
C LEU A 277 9.95 -16.61 15.02
N PHE A 278 9.87 -17.61 14.16
CA PHE A 278 10.99 -18.36 13.61
C PHE A 278 11.17 -17.99 12.13
N LEU A 279 12.37 -17.51 11.79
CA LEU A 279 12.70 -17.08 10.42
C LEU A 279 13.79 -17.98 9.84
N GLN A 280 13.63 -18.36 8.58
CA GLN A 280 14.68 -18.99 7.78
C GLN A 280 14.90 -18.19 6.50
N VAL A 281 16.14 -18.14 5.99
CA VAL A 281 16.44 -17.50 4.69
C VAL A 281 16.77 -18.58 3.67
N LYS A 282 15.97 -18.68 2.62
CA LYS A 282 16.14 -19.68 1.56
C LYS A 282 16.48 -18.98 0.24
N LEU A 283 17.46 -19.53 -0.48
CA LEU A 283 17.80 -19.05 -1.82
C LEU A 283 16.95 -19.79 -2.85
N ARG A 284 16.30 -19.04 -3.74
CA ARG A 284 15.58 -19.58 -4.89
C ARG A 284 16.00 -18.83 -6.15
N LYS A 285 17.07 -19.28 -6.81
CA LYS A 285 17.60 -18.61 -8.01
C LYS A 285 16.51 -18.47 -9.09
N ASN A 286 16.48 -17.33 -9.78
CA ASN A 286 15.59 -17.03 -10.91
C ASN A 286 14.08 -17.12 -10.64
N TRP A 287 13.61 -17.13 -9.37
CA TRP A 287 12.18 -17.20 -9.07
C TRP A 287 11.40 -16.03 -9.69
N ASN A 288 12.02 -14.85 -9.76
CA ASN A 288 11.50 -13.61 -10.34
C ASN A 288 11.36 -13.62 -11.88
N LYS A 289 11.70 -14.74 -12.54
CA LYS A 289 11.42 -14.99 -13.96
C LYS A 289 10.24 -15.95 -14.18
N ASN A 290 9.82 -16.67 -13.13
CA ASN A 290 8.72 -17.63 -13.18
C ASN A 290 7.38 -16.90 -13.12
N THR A 291 6.70 -16.79 -14.26
CA THR A 291 5.43 -16.05 -14.41
C THR A 291 4.32 -16.59 -13.53
N LYS A 292 4.22 -17.92 -13.35
CA LYS A 292 3.20 -18.55 -12.49
C LYS A 292 3.41 -18.16 -11.03
N LEU A 293 4.65 -18.24 -10.55
CA LEU A 293 4.98 -17.84 -9.18
C LEU A 293 4.78 -16.34 -8.97
N ILE A 294 5.19 -15.50 -9.93
CA ILE A 294 4.95 -14.05 -9.86
C ILE A 294 3.47 -13.75 -9.75
N LYS A 295 2.63 -14.38 -10.58
CA LYS A 295 1.17 -14.18 -10.55
C LYS A 295 0.58 -14.52 -9.18
N ASN A 296 1.07 -15.59 -8.53
CA ASN A 296 0.63 -15.96 -7.19
C ASN A 296 1.14 -15.01 -6.07
N LEU A 297 2.20 -14.24 -6.33
CA LEU A 297 2.79 -13.33 -5.34
C LEU A 297 2.28 -11.89 -5.45
N VAL A 298 1.51 -11.57 -6.50
CA VAL A 298 0.95 -10.23 -6.74
C VAL A 298 -0.58 -10.22 -6.70
N ASN A 299 -1.21 -11.40 -6.66
CA ASN A 299 -2.65 -11.59 -6.53
C ASN A 299 -2.97 -12.03 -5.10
#